data_AF-A0A1H2FQ07-F1
#
_entry.id   AF-A0A1H2FQ07-F1
#
_cell.length_a   1.000
_cell.length_b   1.000
_cell.length_c   1.000
_cell.angle_alpha   90.00
_cell.angle_beta   90.00
_cell.angle_gamma   90.00
#
_symmetry.space_group_name_H-M   'P 1'
#
loop_
_entity.id
_entity.type
_entity.pdbx_description
1 polymer ?
#
loop_
_entity_poly.entity_id
_entity_poly.type
_entity_poly.pdbx_seq_one_letter_code
_entity_poly.pdbx_strand_id
1 'polypeptide(L)'
;MDEKTTERLLKNYYNARKSWEGWCYLNNIHLKKNNSSIREYVDQNELLYHCRYLLLKDLHIELYKIIKDKNSTSRDNIFKLLRSIGSKEAIQLINELNDFKSELDSLTNTRDKFYAHLDEDYEDFLKSFEIENYYKTFEYIESAIMILGKEKELKELLKKIPSRDEFELKI
;
A
#
# COMPACT_ATOMS: atom_id res chain seq x y z
N MET A 1 -22.22 -6.77 -8.46
CA MET A 1 -20.87 -7.02 -7.92
C MET A 1 -21.03 -7.74 -6.58
N ASP A 2 -20.27 -8.82 -6.35
CA ASP A 2 -20.36 -9.62 -5.13
C ASP A 2 -19.85 -8.84 -3.90
N GLU A 3 -20.69 -8.67 -2.88
CA GLU A 3 -20.40 -7.87 -1.69
C GLU A 3 -19.12 -8.34 -0.99
N LYS A 4 -18.96 -9.65 -0.87
CA LYS A 4 -17.79 -10.31 -0.29
C LYS A 4 -16.48 -9.99 -1.04
N THR A 5 -16.55 -9.71 -2.33
CA THR A 5 -15.39 -9.33 -3.13
C THR A 5 -14.97 -7.88 -2.82
N THR A 6 -15.93 -6.94 -2.72
CA THR A 6 -15.63 -5.56 -2.33
C THR A 6 -15.17 -5.43 -0.87
N GLU A 7 -15.71 -6.24 0.04
CA GLU A 7 -15.22 -6.30 1.44
C GLU A 7 -13.76 -6.74 1.54
N ARG A 8 -13.36 -7.73 0.72
CA ARG A 8 -11.96 -8.18 0.66
C ARG A 8 -11.04 -7.11 0.11
N LEU A 9 -11.44 -6.42 -0.95
CA LEU A 9 -10.70 -5.28 -1.48
C LEU A 9 -10.47 -4.22 -0.39
N LEU A 10 -11.54 -3.81 0.30
CA LEU A 10 -11.48 -2.82 1.38
C LEU A 10 -10.59 -3.28 2.54
N LYS A 11 -10.64 -4.57 2.91
CA LYS A 11 -9.78 -5.15 3.95
C LYS A 11 -8.31 -5.15 3.53
N ASN A 12 -7.99 -5.58 2.32
CA ASN A 12 -6.62 -5.57 1.80
C ASN A 12 -6.09 -4.13 1.75
N TYR A 13 -6.91 -3.17 1.28
CA TYR A 13 -6.55 -1.75 1.25
C TYR A 13 -6.28 -1.20 2.65
N TYR A 14 -7.15 -1.48 3.63
CA TYR A 14 -6.95 -1.07 5.01
C TYR A 14 -5.62 -1.59 5.58
N ASN A 15 -5.32 -2.88 5.36
CA ASN A 15 -4.07 -3.48 5.83
C ASN A 15 -2.85 -2.83 5.16
N ALA A 16 -2.88 -2.65 3.83
CA ALA A 16 -1.82 -1.98 3.09
C ALA A 16 -1.57 -0.57 3.63
N ARG A 17 -2.63 0.24 3.75
CA ARG A 17 -2.52 1.62 4.20
C ARG A 17 -2.05 1.73 5.64
N LYS A 18 -2.52 0.86 6.54
CA LYS A 18 -2.05 0.79 7.92
C LYS A 18 -0.56 0.46 8.00
N SER A 19 -0.09 -0.54 7.23
CA SER A 19 1.32 -0.90 7.20
C SER A 19 2.19 0.22 6.66
N TRP A 20 1.72 0.94 5.63
CA TRP A 20 2.40 2.12 5.10
C TRP A 20 2.54 3.24 6.13
N GLU A 21 1.45 3.65 6.79
CA GLU A 21 1.51 4.73 7.79
C GLU A 21 2.43 4.37 8.96
N GLY A 22 2.39 3.11 9.42
CA GLY A 22 3.31 2.61 10.44
C GLY A 22 4.77 2.65 9.98
N TRP A 23 5.04 2.25 8.73
CA TRP A 23 6.39 2.30 8.18
C TRP A 23 6.90 3.73 8.03
N CYS A 24 6.08 4.65 7.50
CA CYS A 24 6.41 6.07 7.40
C CYS A 24 6.73 6.67 8.78
N TYR A 25 5.94 6.32 9.79
CA TYR A 25 6.17 6.76 11.16
C TYR A 25 7.54 6.31 11.67
N LEU A 26 7.83 5.00 11.60
CA LEU A 26 9.09 4.46 12.09
C LEU A 26 10.30 5.00 11.33
N ASN A 27 10.16 5.44 10.08
CA ASN A 27 11.24 6.04 9.29
C ASN A 27 11.29 7.58 9.38
N ASN A 28 10.40 8.22 10.16
CA ASN A 28 10.27 9.67 10.26
C ASN A 28 10.07 10.33 8.88
N ILE A 29 9.20 9.74 8.05
CA ILE A 29 8.89 10.22 6.70
C ILE A 29 7.59 11.03 6.73
N HIS A 30 7.65 12.27 6.24
CA HIS A 30 6.50 13.16 6.01
C HIS A 30 5.59 13.33 7.24
N LEU A 31 6.18 13.39 8.44
CA LEU A 31 5.48 13.70 9.70
C LEU A 31 5.21 15.21 9.80
N LYS A 32 4.08 15.61 10.39
CA LYS A 32 3.78 17.02 10.73
C LYS A 32 4.88 17.68 11.57
N LYS A 33 5.47 16.92 12.50
CA LYS A 33 6.64 17.33 13.28
C LYS A 33 7.76 16.34 13.00
N ASN A 34 8.78 16.81 12.29
CA ASN A 34 9.98 16.02 12.06
C ASN A 34 10.62 15.68 13.41
N ASN A 35 10.83 14.40 13.67
CA ASN A 35 11.51 13.92 14.86
C ASN A 35 12.61 12.93 14.46
N SER A 36 13.79 13.47 14.16
CA SER A 36 14.96 12.67 13.75
C SER A 36 15.33 11.58 14.77
N SER A 37 15.05 11.81 16.06
CA SER A 37 15.31 10.83 17.12
C SER A 37 14.48 9.55 17.00
N ILE A 38 13.31 9.58 16.35
CA ILE A 38 12.52 8.36 16.10
C ILE A 38 13.30 7.39 15.23
N ARG A 39 13.93 7.92 14.18
CA ARG A 39 14.68 7.07 13.24
C ARG A 39 15.85 6.40 13.94
N GLU A 40 16.64 7.19 14.67
CA GLU A 40 17.79 6.72 15.44
C GLU A 40 17.39 5.70 16.53
N TYR A 41 16.32 5.98 17.28
CA TYR A 41 15.82 5.07 18.30
C TYR A 41 15.41 3.72 17.72
N VAL A 42 14.72 3.72 16.59
CA VAL A 42 14.32 2.49 15.91
C VAL A 42 15.53 1.76 15.31
N ASP A 43 16.53 2.47 14.79
CA ASP A 43 17.78 1.86 14.29
C ASP A 43 18.57 1.16 15.42
N GLN A 44 18.47 1.65 16.66
CA GLN A 44 19.13 1.08 17.83
C GLN A 44 18.30 0.01 18.55
N ASN A 45 17.03 -0.18 18.16
CA ASN A 45 16.11 -1.14 18.77
C ASN A 45 15.83 -2.29 17.80
N GLU A 46 16.40 -3.47 18.07
CA GLU A 46 16.29 -4.65 17.20
C GLU A 46 14.83 -5.02 16.86
N LEU A 47 13.94 -4.95 17.85
CA LEU A 47 12.53 -5.27 17.67
C LEU A 47 11.86 -4.28 16.70
N LEU A 48 12.06 -2.98 16.91
CA LEU A 48 11.43 -1.94 16.08
C LEU A 48 12.06 -1.89 14.67
N TYR A 49 13.36 -2.15 14.56
CA TYR A 49 14.04 -2.32 13.28
C TYR A 49 13.40 -3.46 12.49
N HIS A 50 13.22 -4.63 13.12
CA HIS A 50 12.54 -5.76 12.50
C HIS A 50 11.06 -5.44 12.17
N CYS A 51 10.38 -4.67 13.01
CA CYS A 51 9.02 -4.22 12.71
C CYS A 51 8.94 -3.40 11.41
N ARG A 52 9.91 -2.52 11.11
CA ARG A 52 9.93 -1.79 9.82
C ARG A 52 9.96 -2.75 8.63
N TYR A 53 10.79 -3.79 8.70
CA TYR A 53 10.86 -4.82 7.68
C TYR A 53 9.50 -5.50 7.48
N LEU A 54 8.87 -5.94 8.57
CA LEU A 54 7.58 -6.63 8.52
C LEU A 54 6.47 -5.73 7.95
N LEU A 55 6.47 -4.43 8.29
CA LEU A 55 5.51 -3.48 7.75
C LEU A 55 5.62 -3.31 6.23
N LEU A 56 6.83 -3.19 5.68
CA LEU A 56 7.00 -3.15 4.21
C LEU A 56 6.57 -4.47 3.55
N LYS A 57 6.94 -5.60 4.15
CA LYS A 57 6.53 -6.91 3.66
C LYS A 57 5.01 -7.02 3.59
N ASP A 58 4.31 -6.67 4.68
CA ASP A 58 2.85 -6.68 4.73
C ASP A 58 2.22 -5.72 3.72
N LEU A 59 2.77 -4.51 3.59
CA LEU A 59 2.35 -3.53 2.58
C LEU A 59 2.39 -4.13 1.17
N HIS A 60 3.51 -4.72 0.77
CA HIS A 60 3.67 -5.28 -0.57
C HIS A 60 2.79 -6.49 -0.83
N ILE A 61 2.56 -7.33 0.19
CA ILE A 61 1.63 -8.46 0.11
C ILE A 61 0.22 -7.96 -0.17
N GLU A 62 -0.22 -6.95 0.56
CA GLU A 62 -1.59 -6.44 0.45
C GLU A 62 -1.79 -5.65 -0.84
N LEU A 63 -0.85 -4.78 -1.21
CA LEU A 63 -0.87 -4.09 -2.50
C LEU A 63 -0.92 -5.08 -3.66
N TYR A 64 -0.13 -6.14 -3.63
CA TYR A 64 -0.15 -7.16 -4.69
C TYR A 64 -1.53 -7.80 -4.90
N LYS A 65 -2.29 -8.06 -3.83
CA LYS A 65 -3.66 -8.61 -3.97
C LYS A 65 -4.60 -7.64 -4.69
N ILE A 66 -4.34 -6.35 -4.57
CA ILE A 66 -5.16 -5.24 -5.07
C ILE A 66 -4.78 -4.82 -6.49
N ILE A 67 -3.48 -4.65 -6.79
CA ILE A 67 -2.97 -4.01 -8.02
C ILE A 67 -2.44 -4.99 -9.07
N LYS A 68 -2.28 -6.27 -8.72
CA LYS A 68 -1.75 -7.25 -9.67
C LYS A 68 -2.80 -7.63 -10.71
N ASP A 69 -2.68 -7.04 -11.88
CA ASP A 69 -3.52 -7.35 -13.04
C ASP A 69 -3.14 -8.69 -13.68
N LYS A 70 -3.70 -9.80 -13.18
CA LYS A 70 -3.62 -11.10 -13.84
C LYS A 70 -5.00 -11.74 -13.93
N ASN A 71 -5.34 -12.22 -15.13
CA ASN A 71 -6.60 -12.94 -15.41
C ASN A 71 -6.83 -14.14 -14.50
N SER A 72 -5.76 -14.74 -13.94
CA SER A 72 -5.80 -15.97 -13.14
C SER A 72 -5.69 -15.80 -11.62
N THR A 73 -5.45 -14.60 -11.08
CA THR A 73 -5.29 -14.42 -9.62
C THR A 73 -6.14 -13.30 -9.03
N SER A 74 -6.74 -13.63 -7.86
CA SER A 74 -7.66 -12.84 -7.01
C SER A 74 -8.94 -12.35 -7.73
N ARG A 75 -10.10 -12.48 -7.08
CA ARG A 75 -11.38 -11.98 -7.64
C ARG A 75 -11.56 -10.49 -7.35
N ASP A 76 -10.68 -9.93 -6.53
CA ASP A 76 -10.81 -8.72 -5.73
C ASP A 76 -9.75 -7.66 -6.08
N ASN A 77 -9.02 -7.81 -7.19
CA ASN A 77 -8.14 -6.74 -7.71
C ASN A 77 -8.93 -5.64 -8.45
N ILE A 78 -8.40 -4.42 -8.43
CA ILE A 78 -9.11 -3.24 -8.94
C ILE A 78 -9.34 -3.29 -10.46
N PHE A 79 -8.41 -3.85 -11.23
CA PHE A 79 -8.54 -3.96 -12.69
C PHE A 79 -9.76 -4.78 -13.09
N LYS A 80 -9.92 -5.96 -12.46
CA LYS A 80 -11.06 -6.84 -12.71
C LYS A 80 -12.39 -6.20 -12.32
N LEU A 81 -12.41 -5.51 -11.18
CA LEU A 81 -13.63 -4.87 -10.67
C LEU A 81 -14.04 -3.69 -11.56
N LEU A 82 -13.10 -2.83 -11.95
CA LEU A 82 -13.35 -1.70 -12.84
C LEU A 82 -13.84 -2.16 -14.22
N ARG A 83 -13.22 -3.20 -14.79
CA ARG A 83 -13.66 -3.81 -16.07
C ARG A 83 -15.10 -4.33 -16.00
N SER A 84 -15.56 -4.78 -14.84
CA SER A 84 -16.92 -5.29 -14.66
C SER A 84 -18.00 -4.20 -14.63
N ILE A 85 -17.63 -2.96 -14.29
CA ILE A 85 -18.54 -1.82 -14.30
C ILE A 85 -18.64 -1.24 -15.71
N GLY A 86 -17.51 -1.08 -16.40
CA GLY A 86 -17.48 -0.58 -17.78
C GLY A 86 -17.97 0.86 -17.95
N SER A 87 -18.02 1.66 -16.88
CA SER A 87 -18.34 3.09 -16.97
C SER A 87 -17.19 3.87 -17.61
N LYS A 88 -17.47 5.09 -18.08
CA LYS A 88 -16.45 5.96 -18.68
C LYS A 88 -15.31 6.24 -17.70
N GLU A 89 -15.64 6.50 -16.44
CA GLU A 89 -14.71 6.75 -15.35
C GLU A 89 -13.85 5.50 -15.06
N ALA A 90 -14.47 4.31 -15.05
CA ALA A 90 -13.75 3.07 -14.85
C ALA A 90 -12.75 2.77 -15.98
N ILE A 91 -13.15 3.04 -17.22
CA ILE A 91 -12.28 2.89 -18.41
C ILE A 91 -11.11 3.88 -18.34
N GLN A 92 -11.38 5.15 -17.98
CA GLN A 92 -10.34 6.16 -17.84
C GLN A 92 -9.32 5.76 -16.77
N LEU A 93 -9.77 5.34 -15.58
CA LEU A 93 -8.88 4.92 -14.51
C LEU A 93 -8.05 3.69 -14.89
N ILE A 94 -8.62 2.75 -15.66
CA ILE A 94 -7.84 1.61 -16.20
C ILE A 94 -6.72 2.09 -17.12
N ASN A 95 -6.97 3.09 -17.97
CA ASN A 95 -5.93 3.64 -18.84
C ASN A 95 -4.82 4.31 -18.02
N GLU A 96 -5.17 5.13 -17.02
CA GLU A 96 -4.19 5.75 -16.13
C GLU A 96 -3.36 4.71 -15.35
N LEU A 97 -4.00 3.64 -14.87
CA LEU A 97 -3.32 2.51 -14.24
C LEU A 97 -2.39 1.75 -15.20
N ASN A 98 -2.75 1.66 -16.48
CA ASN A 98 -1.89 1.05 -17.49
C ASN A 98 -0.71 1.95 -17.86
N ASP A 99 -0.89 3.27 -17.85
CA ASP A 99 0.20 4.23 -18.05
C ASP A 99 1.18 4.20 -16.87
N PHE A 100 0.71 3.88 -15.66
CA PHE A 100 1.51 3.69 -14.44
C PHE A 100 1.94 2.23 -14.20
N LYS A 101 1.87 1.38 -15.23
CA LYS A 101 2.02 -0.07 -15.06
C LYS A 101 3.43 -0.48 -14.65
N SER A 102 4.46 0.20 -15.16
CA SER A 102 5.87 -0.08 -14.81
C SER A 102 6.12 0.05 -13.31
N GLU A 103 5.56 1.08 -12.69
CA GLU A 103 5.72 1.35 -11.27
C GLU A 103 4.95 0.32 -10.43
N LEU A 104 3.72 -0.01 -10.83
CA LEU A 104 2.94 -1.08 -10.19
C LEU A 104 3.67 -2.43 -10.29
N ASP A 105 4.24 -2.75 -11.46
CA ASP A 105 4.97 -4.01 -11.65
C ASP A 105 6.25 -4.03 -10.80
N SER A 106 6.97 -2.91 -10.69
CA SER A 106 8.11 -2.76 -9.76
C SER A 106 7.70 -3.06 -8.31
N LEU A 107 6.57 -2.50 -7.83
CA LEU A 107 6.02 -2.80 -6.50
C LEU A 107 5.67 -4.29 -6.32
N THR A 108 5.15 -4.95 -7.36
CA THR A 108 4.83 -6.38 -7.27
C THR A 108 6.07 -7.28 -7.31
N ASN A 109 7.10 -6.91 -8.06
CA ASN A 109 8.38 -7.64 -8.14
C ASN A 109 9.16 -7.51 -6.84
N THR A 110 9.13 -6.33 -6.23
CA THR A 110 9.66 -6.05 -4.91
C THR A 110 9.22 -7.09 -3.89
N ARG A 111 7.91 -7.34 -3.82
CA ARG A 111 7.33 -8.34 -2.93
C ARG A 111 7.98 -9.72 -3.13
N ASP A 112 8.13 -10.16 -4.39
CA ASP A 112 8.72 -11.46 -4.71
C ASP A 112 10.17 -11.55 -4.19
N LYS A 113 10.93 -10.45 -4.29
CA LYS A 113 12.26 -10.35 -3.68
C LYS A 113 12.24 -10.36 -2.15
N PHE A 114 11.31 -9.64 -1.51
CA PHE A 114 11.14 -9.66 -0.05
C PHE A 114 10.92 -11.07 0.50
N TYR A 115 10.17 -11.90 -0.23
CA TYR A 115 9.93 -13.30 0.14
C TYR A 115 11.11 -14.23 -0.14
N ALA A 116 12.01 -13.86 -1.04
CA ALA A 116 13.18 -14.66 -1.33
C ALA A 116 14.18 -14.69 -0.16
N HIS A 117 14.12 -13.74 0.80
CA HIS A 117 14.87 -13.63 2.07
C HIS A 117 16.41 -13.84 2.03
N LEU A 118 16.97 -14.25 0.90
CA LEU A 118 18.35 -14.64 0.65
C LEU A 118 18.98 -13.82 -0.47
N ASP A 119 18.27 -12.81 -0.97
CA ASP A 119 18.77 -11.93 -2.01
C ASP A 119 19.69 -10.88 -1.38
N GLU A 120 20.98 -10.93 -1.71
CA GLU A 120 21.99 -9.96 -1.23
C GLU A 120 21.61 -8.52 -1.61
N ASP A 121 20.78 -8.36 -2.64
CA ASP A 121 20.25 -7.08 -3.13
C ASP A 121 19.11 -6.48 -2.26
N TYR A 122 18.69 -7.16 -1.18
CA TYR A 122 17.59 -6.70 -0.33
C TYR A 122 17.84 -5.31 0.30
N GLU A 123 19.06 -5.06 0.75
CA GLU A 123 19.50 -3.77 1.31
C GLU A 123 19.46 -2.64 0.27
N ASP A 124 19.78 -2.95 -0.98
CA ASP A 124 19.73 -1.98 -2.08
C ASP A 124 18.30 -1.74 -2.54
N PHE A 125 17.43 -2.73 -2.39
CA PHE A 125 16.01 -2.57 -2.65
C PHE A 125 15.39 -1.50 -1.74
N LEU A 126 15.72 -1.52 -0.43
CA LEU A 126 15.27 -0.49 0.53
C LEU A 126 15.66 0.94 0.16
N LYS A 127 16.64 1.10 -0.74
CA LYS A 127 17.13 2.40 -1.23
C LYS A 127 16.58 2.79 -2.60
N SER A 128 15.88 1.89 -3.29
CA SER A 128 15.54 2.04 -4.72
C SER A 128 14.09 2.42 -5.03
N PHE A 129 13.17 2.32 -4.06
CA PHE A 129 11.77 2.66 -4.30
C PHE A 129 11.46 4.13 -3.98
N GLU A 130 10.65 4.75 -4.82
CA GLU A 130 10.19 6.13 -4.60
C GLU A 130 8.93 6.15 -3.74
N ILE A 131 8.97 6.92 -2.66
CA ILE A 131 7.84 7.12 -1.74
C ILE A 131 6.60 7.62 -2.48
N GLU A 132 6.78 8.50 -3.46
CA GLU A 132 5.70 9.10 -4.26
C GLU A 132 4.89 8.04 -5.02
N ASN A 133 5.55 6.99 -5.51
CA ASN A 133 4.87 5.92 -6.23
C ASN A 133 3.87 5.16 -5.33
N TYR A 134 4.12 5.07 -4.02
CA TYR A 134 3.16 4.48 -3.08
C TYR A 134 1.95 5.39 -2.87
N TYR A 135 2.15 6.70 -2.71
CA TYR A 135 1.05 7.65 -2.57
C TYR A 135 0.16 7.63 -3.82
N LYS A 136 0.75 7.73 -5.00
CA LYS A 136 0.03 7.63 -6.27
C LYS A 136 -0.70 6.29 -6.43
N THR A 137 -0.08 5.19 -6.00
CA THR A 137 -0.75 3.87 -5.97
C THR A 137 -1.99 3.90 -5.07
N PHE A 138 -1.91 4.49 -3.88
CA PHE A 138 -3.06 4.61 -2.99
C PHE A 138 -4.16 5.48 -3.59
N GLU A 139 -3.83 6.61 -4.23
CA GLU A 139 -4.79 7.47 -4.92
C GLU A 139 -5.57 6.72 -6.01
N TYR A 140 -4.89 5.89 -6.79
CA TYR A 140 -5.55 5.06 -7.79
C TYR A 140 -6.47 4.00 -7.16
N ILE A 141 -6.03 3.35 -6.08
CA ILE A 141 -6.86 2.36 -5.38
C ILE A 141 -8.10 3.03 -4.76
N GLU A 142 -7.94 4.19 -4.13
CA GLU A 142 -9.03 4.97 -3.53
C GLU A 142 -10.02 5.42 -4.61
N SER A 143 -9.52 5.93 -5.73
CA SER A 143 -10.32 6.30 -6.90
C SER A 143 -11.11 5.11 -7.44
N ALA A 144 -10.48 3.93 -7.51
CA ALA A 144 -11.16 2.71 -7.90
C ALA A 144 -12.29 2.38 -6.92
N ILE A 145 -12.03 2.37 -5.61
CA ILE A 145 -13.02 2.09 -4.57
C ILE A 145 -14.21 3.07 -4.63
N MET A 146 -13.95 4.35 -4.90
CA MET A 146 -15.00 5.37 -5.09
C MET A 146 -15.87 5.06 -6.31
N ILE A 147 -15.27 4.72 -7.46
CA ILE A 147 -15.98 4.30 -8.67
C ILE A 147 -16.81 3.02 -8.43
N LEU A 148 -16.35 2.12 -7.57
CA LEU A 148 -17.11 0.94 -7.13
C LEU A 148 -18.31 1.27 -6.22
N GLY A 149 -18.55 2.54 -5.90
CA GLY A 149 -19.65 2.99 -5.04
C GLY A 149 -19.42 2.75 -3.55
N LYS A 150 -18.15 2.61 -3.13
CA LYS A 150 -17.75 2.25 -1.75
C LYS A 150 -17.09 3.41 -1.00
N GLU A 151 -17.40 4.65 -1.39
CA GLU A 151 -16.82 5.86 -0.81
C GLU A 151 -17.09 5.98 0.71
N LYS A 152 -18.31 5.64 1.15
CA LYS A 152 -18.66 5.72 2.58
C LYS A 152 -17.82 4.74 3.40
N GLU A 153 -17.72 3.50 2.95
CA GLU A 153 -16.92 2.46 3.61
C GLU A 153 -15.43 2.81 3.61
N LEU A 154 -14.91 3.37 2.51
CA LEU A 154 -13.55 3.88 2.42
C LEU A 154 -13.27 4.94 3.49
N LYS A 155 -14.14 5.96 3.60
CA LYS A 155 -13.98 7.03 4.60
C LYS A 155 -14.03 6.50 6.03
N GLU A 156 -14.90 5.53 6.32
CA GLU A 156 -14.97 4.91 7.65
C GLU A 156 -13.75 4.04 7.96
N LEU A 157 -13.13 3.41 6.96
CA LEU A 157 -11.88 2.67 7.15
C LEU A 157 -10.71 3.60 7.41
N LEU A 158 -10.59 4.68 6.64
CA LEU A 158 -9.52 5.67 6.78
C LEU A 158 -9.49 6.29 8.18
N LYS A 159 -10.65 6.56 8.78
CA LYS A 159 -10.75 7.05 10.18
C LYS A 159 -10.18 6.09 11.22
N LYS A 160 -10.10 4.79 10.91
CA LYS A 160 -9.59 3.75 11.82
C LYS A 160 -8.09 3.50 11.66
N ILE A 161 -7.48 4.13 10.65
CA ILE A 161 -6.04 4.05 10.45
C ILE A 161 -5.46 5.22 11.23
N PRO A 162 -4.68 4.97 12.30
CA PRO A 162 -4.05 6.04 13.03
C PRO A 162 -3.14 6.80 12.06
N SER A 163 -3.30 8.12 11.99
CA SER A 163 -2.41 8.93 11.17
C SER A 163 -1.00 8.85 11.75
N ARG A 164 0.02 8.83 10.90
CA ARG A 164 1.42 8.95 11.36
C ARG A 164 1.67 10.20 12.24
N ASP A 165 0.80 11.20 12.14
CA ASP A 165 0.84 12.42 12.96
C ASP A 165 0.30 12.24 14.40
N GLU A 166 -0.40 11.15 14.69
CA GLU A 166 -1.06 10.90 15.97
C GLU A 166 -0.17 10.14 16.97
N PHE A 167 0.97 9.60 16.54
CA PHE A 167 1.82 8.78 17.38
C PHE A 167 2.83 9.63 18.17
N GLU A 168 2.66 9.72 19.49
CA GLU A 168 3.67 10.25 20.42
C GLU A 168 4.51 9.10 21.01
N LEU A 169 5.77 8.99 20.60
CA LEU A 169 6.73 8.12 21.28
C LEU A 169 7.31 8.87 22.50
N LYS A 170 7.15 8.29 23.69
CA LYS A 170 7.93 8.68 24.85
C LYS A 170 9.33 8.09 24.68
N ILE A 171 10.30 8.97 24.47
CA ILE A 171 11.74 8.66 24.50
C ILE A 171 12.17 8.43 25.94
#